data_AF-A0A6G0VRE3-F1
#
_entry.id   AF-A0A6G0VRE3-F1
#
_cell.length_a   1.000
_cell.length_b   1.000
_cell.length_c   1.000
_cell.angle_alpha   90.00
_cell.angle_beta   90.00
_cell.angle_gamma   90.00
#
_symmetry.space_group_name_H-M   'P 1'
#
loop_
_entity.id
_entity.type
_entity.pdbx_description
1 polymer ?
#
loop_
_entity_poly.entity_id
_entity_poly.type
_entity_poly.pdbx_seq_one_letter_code
_entity_poly.pdbx_strand_id
1 'polypeptide(L)'
;YFNLFVNDFQPFKIVEDSGFKQFVKALNPNYELLNRHAISKELIPALYEKCLVEMKSLTSTIESACLTTDCWTFRNNERCHSFNSNYTANNLAQEIEDVLNFWSLCNKITFAVSDNAYNIKNTLTTLGFKNMGCFAHTINLIFQSALALEEDLISKVKTIVTYFRKSNGIKEPKKLIQDVQTRWNSTYYMISRFVELETSIRGTMGLLNNAPNNLKPEEWIILQELIQVLKSFEEAT
;
A
#
# COMPACT_ATOMS: atom_id res chain seq x y z
N TYR A 1 24.92 -10.40 -10.28
CA TYR A 1 24.12 -11.62 -10.05
C TYR A 1 22.95 -11.34 -9.11
N PHE A 2 23.19 -10.94 -7.85
CA PHE A 2 22.14 -10.74 -6.86
C PHE A 2 21.13 -9.61 -7.20
N ASN A 3 21.60 -8.52 -7.82
CA ASN A 3 20.75 -7.40 -8.22
C ASN A 3 19.62 -7.80 -9.18
N LEU A 4 19.79 -8.88 -9.97
CA LEU A 4 18.72 -9.40 -10.83
C LEU A 4 17.49 -9.84 -10.01
N PHE A 5 17.71 -10.38 -8.80
CA PHE A 5 16.63 -10.84 -7.94
C PHE A 5 16.07 -9.71 -7.08
N VAL A 6 16.92 -8.78 -6.62
CA VAL A 6 16.52 -7.72 -5.68
C VAL A 6 15.97 -6.49 -6.39
N ASN A 7 16.63 -6.02 -7.45
CA ASN A 7 16.23 -4.79 -8.12
C ASN A 7 15.10 -5.06 -9.12
N ASP A 8 15.15 -6.20 -9.80
CA ASP A 8 14.22 -6.53 -10.88
C ASP A 8 13.16 -7.57 -10.48
N PHE A 9 13.15 -7.96 -9.19
CA PHE A 9 12.20 -8.93 -8.60
C PHE A 9 12.08 -10.25 -9.38
N GLN A 10 13.15 -10.68 -10.05
CA GLN A 10 13.12 -11.90 -10.83
C GLN A 10 13.03 -13.13 -9.92
N PRO A 11 12.25 -14.15 -10.30
CA PRO A 11 12.21 -15.39 -9.54
C PRO A 11 13.57 -16.10 -9.61
N PHE A 12 14.00 -16.74 -8.51
CA PHE A 12 15.23 -17.54 -8.51
C PHE A 12 15.25 -18.64 -9.59
N LYS A 13 14.09 -19.04 -10.09
CA LYS A 13 13.94 -20.02 -11.16
C LYS A 13 14.52 -19.55 -12.51
N ILE A 14 14.66 -18.24 -12.76
CA ILE A 14 15.14 -17.71 -14.05
C ILE A 14 16.51 -18.29 -14.46
N VAL A 15 17.35 -18.65 -13.48
CA VAL A 15 18.68 -19.25 -13.70
C VAL A 15 18.61 -20.66 -14.27
N GLU A 16 17.44 -21.28 -14.24
CA GLU A 16 17.16 -22.61 -14.78
C GLU A 16 16.63 -22.55 -16.22
N ASP A 17 16.16 -21.38 -16.67
CA ASP A 17 15.56 -21.20 -18.00
C ASP A 17 16.60 -21.34 -19.12
N SER A 18 16.23 -22.06 -20.17
CA SER A 18 17.14 -22.39 -21.28
C SER A 18 17.64 -21.15 -22.02
N GLY A 19 16.75 -20.20 -22.32
CA GLY A 19 17.10 -18.95 -22.99
C GLY A 19 18.05 -18.08 -22.16
N PHE A 20 17.82 -18.00 -20.84
CA PHE A 20 18.71 -17.26 -19.94
C PHE A 20 20.09 -17.91 -19.83
N LYS A 21 20.16 -19.24 -19.74
CA LYS A 21 21.43 -19.99 -19.78
C LYS A 21 22.21 -19.75 -21.06
N GLN A 22 21.54 -19.79 -22.21
CA GLN A 22 22.17 -19.52 -23.51
C GLN A 22 22.68 -18.08 -23.58
N PHE A 23 21.89 -17.12 -23.12
CA PHE A 23 22.29 -15.71 -23.05
C PHE A 23 23.56 -15.52 -22.20
N VAL A 24 23.60 -16.10 -20.99
CA VAL A 24 24.77 -15.98 -20.10
C VAL A 24 26.00 -16.67 -20.70
N LYS A 25 25.84 -17.85 -21.32
CA LYS A 25 26.94 -18.54 -22.01
C LYS A 25 27.43 -17.78 -23.25
N ALA A 26 26.56 -17.06 -23.94
CA ALA A 26 26.94 -16.20 -25.06
C ALA A 26 27.78 -15.00 -24.60
N LEU A 27 27.52 -14.45 -23.41
CA LEU A 27 28.30 -13.36 -22.82
C LEU A 27 29.64 -13.85 -22.25
N ASN A 28 29.65 -14.97 -21.55
CA ASN A 28 30.86 -15.59 -21.01
C ASN A 28 30.70 -17.12 -20.97
N PRO A 29 31.29 -17.85 -21.94
CA PRO A 29 31.17 -19.31 -22.01
C PRO A 29 31.71 -20.05 -20.79
N ASN A 30 32.69 -19.47 -20.10
CA ASN A 30 33.34 -20.06 -18.92
C ASN A 30 32.60 -19.78 -17.62
N TYR A 31 31.58 -18.91 -17.63
CA TYR A 31 30.80 -18.63 -16.45
C TYR A 31 29.80 -19.76 -16.19
N GLU A 32 29.79 -20.28 -14.97
CA GLU A 32 28.82 -21.28 -14.51
C GLU A 32 27.74 -20.59 -13.67
N LEU A 33 26.48 -20.76 -14.09
CA LEU A 33 25.34 -20.24 -13.37
C LEU A 33 25.09 -21.07 -12.10
N LEU A 34 24.85 -20.38 -10.98
CA LEU A 34 24.36 -21.05 -9.79
C LEU A 34 22.98 -21.63 -10.06
N ASN A 35 22.75 -22.85 -9.58
CA ASN A 35 21.41 -23.43 -9.61
C ASN A 35 20.51 -22.77 -8.56
N ARG A 36 19.19 -22.93 -8.71
CA ARG A 36 18.20 -22.36 -7.80
C ARG A 36 18.40 -22.80 -6.34
N HIS A 37 18.84 -24.04 -6.12
CA HIS A 37 19.08 -24.57 -4.78
C HIS A 37 20.21 -23.79 -4.08
N ALA A 38 21.37 -23.65 -4.72
CA ALA A 38 22.50 -22.89 -4.20
C ALA A 38 22.10 -21.45 -3.86
N ILE A 39 21.30 -20.81 -4.72
CA ILE A 39 20.80 -19.45 -4.44
C ILE A 39 19.91 -19.46 -3.19
N SER A 40 18.85 -20.28 -3.18
CA SER A 40 17.82 -20.23 -2.14
C SER A 40 18.23 -20.84 -0.79
N LYS A 41 19.17 -21.79 -0.78
CA LYS A 41 19.57 -22.55 0.42
C LYS A 41 20.94 -22.20 0.96
N GLU A 42 21.79 -21.54 0.18
CA GLU A 42 23.13 -21.15 0.63
C GLU A 42 23.31 -19.63 0.56
N LEU A 43 23.12 -19.03 -0.61
CA LEU A 43 23.39 -17.61 -0.82
C LEU A 43 22.42 -16.70 -0.04
N ILE A 44 21.11 -16.93 -0.13
CA ILE A 44 20.12 -16.11 0.59
C ILE A 44 20.29 -16.21 2.11
N PRO A 45 20.40 -17.41 2.72
CA PRO A 45 20.68 -17.50 4.16
C PRO A 45 21.99 -16.84 4.57
N ALA A 46 23.08 -17.01 3.81
CA ALA A 46 24.35 -16.36 4.12
C ALA A 46 24.27 -14.83 4.08
N LEU A 47 23.54 -14.27 3.11
CA LEU A 47 23.30 -12.83 3.02
C LEU A 47 22.41 -12.33 4.16
N TYR A 48 21.40 -13.10 4.54
CA TYR A 48 20.56 -12.81 5.70
C TYR A 48 21.39 -12.76 6.98
N GLU A 49 22.21 -13.78 7.24
CA GLU A 49 23.09 -13.81 8.43
C GLU A 49 24.06 -12.63 8.45
N LYS A 50 24.68 -12.32 7.31
CA LYS A 50 25.55 -11.13 7.21
C LYS A 50 24.80 -9.85 7.58
N CYS A 51 23.62 -9.63 6.99
CA CYS A 51 22.78 -8.47 7.26
C CYS A 51 22.32 -8.44 8.73
N LEU A 52 21.96 -9.59 9.29
CA LEU A 52 21.55 -9.74 10.68
C LEU A 52 22.67 -9.31 11.63
N VAL A 53 23.90 -9.78 11.42
CA VAL A 53 25.06 -9.40 12.24
C VAL A 53 25.34 -7.90 12.13
N GLU A 54 25.34 -7.34 10.92
CA GLU A 54 25.53 -5.89 10.70
C GLU A 54 24.45 -5.07 11.43
N MET A 55 23.18 -5.48 11.32
CA MET A 55 22.07 -4.82 12.01
C MET A 55 22.15 -4.96 13.52
N LYS A 56 22.54 -6.12 14.07
CA LYS A 56 22.74 -6.29 15.53
C LYS A 56 23.87 -5.40 16.04
N SER A 57 24.95 -5.27 15.26
CA SER A 57 26.03 -4.34 15.59
C SER A 57 25.50 -2.91 15.67
N LEU A 58 24.70 -2.48 14.69
CA LEU A 58 24.10 -1.15 14.68
C LEU A 58 23.11 -0.93 15.84
N THR A 59 22.22 -1.89 16.12
CA THR A 59 21.25 -1.76 17.23
C THR A 59 21.92 -1.80 18.61
N SER A 60 23.13 -2.36 18.72
CA SER A 60 23.89 -2.32 19.97
C SER A 60 24.30 -0.89 20.33
N THR A 61 24.62 -0.05 19.35
CA THR A 61 25.17 1.30 19.55
C THR A 61 24.12 2.39 19.73
N ILE A 62 22.85 2.15 19.37
CA ILE A 62 21.81 3.15 19.53
C ILE A 62 21.39 3.30 20.99
N GLU A 63 21.10 4.53 21.41
CA GLU A 63 20.58 4.85 22.75
C GLU A 63 19.05 4.84 22.78
N SER A 64 18.42 5.19 21.66
CA SER A 64 16.97 5.27 21.53
C SER A 64 16.49 4.82 20.16
N ALA A 65 15.25 4.34 20.12
CA ALA A 65 14.56 3.92 18.91
C ALA A 65 13.06 4.27 18.98
N CYS A 66 12.46 4.45 17.81
CA CYS A 66 11.02 4.58 17.63
C CYS A 66 10.48 3.28 17.04
N LEU A 67 9.37 2.78 17.59
CA LEU A 67 8.69 1.59 17.10
C LEU A 67 7.52 1.98 16.20
N THR A 68 7.56 1.63 14.92
CA THR A 68 6.39 1.74 14.04
C THR A 68 5.75 0.38 13.86
N THR A 69 4.44 0.29 14.05
CA THR A 69 3.66 -0.93 13.83
C THR A 69 2.64 -0.69 12.72
N ASP A 70 2.58 -1.62 11.78
CA ASP A 70 1.58 -1.64 10.71
C ASP A 70 0.97 -3.05 10.68
N CYS A 71 -0.35 -3.11 10.79
CA CYS A 71 -1.11 -4.34 10.96
C CYS A 71 -2.09 -4.48 9.80
N TRP A 72 -1.74 -5.29 8.80
CA TRP A 72 -2.62 -5.61 7.69
C TRP A 72 -2.93 -7.11 7.61
N THR A 73 -4.15 -7.42 7.16
CA THR A 73 -4.56 -8.80 6.88
C THR A 73 -4.35 -9.10 5.39
N PHE A 74 -3.51 -10.08 5.09
CA PHE A 74 -3.37 -10.58 3.72
C PHE A 74 -4.53 -11.53 3.38
N ARG A 75 -5.09 -11.40 2.17
CA ARG A 75 -6.21 -12.26 1.72
C ARG A 75 -5.85 -13.75 1.66
N ASN A 76 -4.56 -14.07 1.55
CA ASN A 76 -4.05 -15.44 1.48
C ASN A 76 -3.41 -15.93 2.80
N ASN A 77 -3.59 -15.20 3.92
CA ASN A 77 -2.89 -15.46 5.20
C ASN A 77 -1.34 -15.44 5.14
N GLU A 78 -0.73 -15.08 4.01
CA GLU A 78 0.72 -14.87 3.90
C GLU A 78 1.10 -13.55 4.58
N ARG A 79 2.03 -13.61 5.54
CA ARG A 79 2.42 -12.45 6.37
C ARG A 79 3.94 -12.30 6.33
N CYS A 80 4.43 -11.06 6.44
CA CYS A 80 5.87 -10.79 6.54
C CYS A 80 6.47 -11.42 7.81
N HIS A 81 5.65 -11.55 8.87
CA HIS A 81 5.95 -12.31 10.08
C HIS A 81 4.75 -13.19 10.45
N SER A 82 4.98 -14.49 10.68
CA SER A 82 3.92 -15.45 10.95
C SER A 82 3.38 -15.32 12.38
N PHE A 83 2.39 -14.46 12.58
CA PHE A 83 1.68 -14.35 13.86
C PHE A 83 0.57 -15.41 13.98
N ASN A 84 0.83 -16.55 14.60
CA ASN A 84 -0.10 -17.70 14.57
C ASN A 84 -1.21 -17.66 15.64
N SER A 85 -1.50 -16.48 16.22
CA SER A 85 -2.48 -16.32 17.29
C SER A 85 -3.57 -15.31 16.94
N ASN A 86 -4.59 -15.22 17.80
CA ASN A 86 -5.62 -14.20 17.67
C ASN A 86 -5.03 -12.81 17.92
N TYR A 87 -5.51 -11.81 17.19
CA TYR A 87 -5.08 -10.40 17.29
C TYR A 87 -5.60 -9.71 18.57
N THR A 88 -5.49 -10.34 19.73
CA THR A 88 -5.79 -9.72 21.01
C THR A 88 -4.65 -8.81 21.43
N ALA A 89 -4.95 -7.80 22.26
CA ALA A 89 -3.94 -6.88 22.74
C ALA A 89 -2.77 -7.60 23.46
N ASN A 90 -3.07 -8.64 24.24
CA ASN A 90 -2.08 -9.42 24.98
C ASN A 90 -1.15 -10.21 24.06
N ASN A 91 -1.70 -10.88 23.04
CA ASN A 91 -0.89 -11.67 22.12
C ASN A 91 0.04 -10.76 21.29
N LEU A 92 -0.48 -9.60 20.87
CA LEU A 92 0.33 -8.58 20.19
C LEU A 92 1.42 -8.01 21.11
N ALA A 93 1.14 -7.84 22.40
CA ALA A 93 2.13 -7.37 23.37
C ALA A 93 3.30 -8.36 23.47
N GLN A 94 2.99 -9.66 23.64
CA GLN A 94 4.00 -10.71 23.69
C GLN A 94 4.87 -10.73 22.43
N GLU A 95 4.24 -10.66 21.26
CA GLU A 95 4.97 -10.66 19.98
C GLU A 95 5.92 -9.46 19.84
N ILE A 96 5.45 -8.27 20.22
CA ILE A 96 6.28 -7.07 20.21
C ILE A 96 7.44 -7.22 21.20
N GLU A 97 7.19 -7.73 22.41
CA GLU A 97 8.24 -8.00 23.39
C GLU A 97 9.27 -9.00 22.87
N ASP A 98 8.85 -10.09 22.24
CA ASP A 98 9.74 -11.11 21.69
C ASP A 98 10.65 -10.52 20.60
N VAL A 99 10.09 -9.71 19.69
CA VAL A 99 10.86 -8.99 18.67
C VAL A 99 11.83 -8.01 19.31
N LEU A 100 11.38 -7.20 20.28
CA LEU A 100 12.25 -6.23 20.95
C LEU A 100 13.37 -6.91 21.75
N ASN A 101 13.08 -8.04 22.40
CA ASN A 101 14.07 -8.84 23.13
C ASN A 101 15.10 -9.42 22.16
N PHE A 102 14.64 -10.01 21.05
CA PHE A 102 15.52 -10.51 20.01
C PHE A 102 16.51 -9.43 19.57
N TRP A 103 16.03 -8.20 19.32
CA TRP A 103 16.88 -7.06 18.92
C TRP A 103 17.60 -6.32 20.06
N SER A 104 17.40 -6.72 21.33
CA SER A 104 17.94 -6.03 22.51
C SER A 104 17.53 -4.54 22.58
N LEU A 105 16.26 -4.26 22.27
CA LEU A 105 15.69 -2.92 22.15
C LEU A 105 14.64 -2.58 23.21
N CYS A 106 14.23 -3.50 24.09
CA CYS A 106 13.12 -3.29 25.03
C CYS A 106 13.23 -1.99 25.83
N ASN A 107 14.42 -1.67 26.33
CA ASN A 107 14.66 -0.46 27.13
C ASN A 107 15.08 0.76 26.30
N LYS A 108 15.11 0.64 24.97
CA LYS A 108 15.53 1.69 24.04
C LYS A 108 14.34 2.33 23.30
N ILE A 109 13.14 1.76 23.40
CA ILE A 109 11.94 2.32 22.77
C ILE A 109 11.48 3.55 23.54
N THR A 110 11.58 4.72 22.92
CA THR A 110 11.14 5.99 23.51
C THR A 110 9.72 6.36 23.11
N PHE A 111 9.27 5.85 21.96
CA PHE A 111 8.01 6.20 21.35
C PHE A 111 7.54 5.14 20.36
N ALA A 112 6.21 5.04 20.17
CA ALA A 112 5.61 4.14 19.20
C ALA A 112 4.56 4.82 18.32
N VAL A 113 4.45 4.37 17.06
CA VAL A 113 3.44 4.81 16.09
C VAL A 113 2.66 3.59 15.60
N SER A 114 1.32 3.69 15.57
CA SER A 114 0.45 2.62 15.07
C SER A 114 -0.71 3.14 14.23
N ASP A 115 -1.41 2.27 13.52
CA ASP A 115 -2.57 2.60 12.66
C ASP A 115 -3.87 2.97 13.42
N ASN A 116 -3.80 3.21 14.74
CA ASN A 116 -4.93 3.48 15.63
C ASN A 116 -5.95 2.33 15.79
N ALA A 117 -5.70 1.12 15.30
CA ALA A 117 -6.61 0.01 15.54
C ALA A 117 -6.74 -0.30 17.04
N TYR A 118 -7.94 -0.70 17.47
CA TYR A 118 -8.27 -0.86 18.89
C TYR A 118 -7.27 -1.75 19.65
N ASN A 119 -6.94 -2.92 19.09
CA ASN A 119 -6.07 -3.88 19.76
C ASN A 119 -4.62 -3.38 19.85
N ILE A 120 -4.05 -2.80 18.78
CA ILE A 120 -2.66 -2.31 18.83
C ILE A 120 -2.51 -1.11 19.75
N LYS A 121 -3.52 -0.23 19.82
CA LYS A 121 -3.53 0.89 20.78
C LYS A 121 -3.49 0.40 22.22
N ASN A 122 -4.28 -0.61 22.54
CA ASN A 122 -4.28 -1.23 23.86
C ASN A 122 -2.95 -1.94 24.14
N THR A 123 -2.40 -2.66 23.17
CA THR A 123 -1.07 -3.29 23.26
C THR A 123 0.01 -2.28 23.64
N LEU A 124 0.14 -1.18 22.90
CA LEU A 124 1.17 -0.17 23.18
C LEU A 124 1.00 0.48 24.55
N THR A 125 -0.26 0.64 24.99
CA THR A 125 -0.58 1.13 26.34
C THR A 125 -0.15 0.12 27.41
N THR A 126 -0.45 -1.17 27.20
CA THR A 126 -0.05 -2.27 28.10
C THR A 126 1.48 -2.37 28.22
N LEU A 127 2.20 -2.18 27.12
CA LEU A 127 3.67 -2.15 27.10
C LEU A 127 4.27 -0.88 27.73
N GLY A 128 3.44 0.09 28.13
CA GLY A 128 3.88 1.35 28.74
C GLY A 128 4.54 2.32 27.75
N PHE A 129 4.36 2.13 26.44
CA PHE A 129 4.95 3.01 25.44
C PHE A 129 4.15 4.30 25.26
N LYS A 130 4.85 5.44 25.25
CA LYS A 130 4.31 6.68 24.68
C LYS A 130 4.00 6.43 23.21
N ASN A 131 2.79 6.76 22.77
CA ASN A 131 2.36 6.45 21.41
C ASN A 131 1.52 7.56 20.77
N MET A 132 1.56 7.61 19.44
CA MET A 132 0.61 8.37 18.62
C MET A 132 0.07 7.53 17.48
N GLY A 133 -1.08 7.96 16.97
CA GLY A 133 -1.65 7.42 15.76
C GLY A 133 -0.88 7.79 14.50
N CYS A 134 -0.96 6.91 13.51
CA CYS A 134 -0.46 7.13 12.18
C CYS A 134 -1.15 8.35 11.58
N PHE A 135 -0.36 9.38 11.26
CA PHE A 135 -0.85 10.62 10.69
C PHE A 135 -1.61 10.40 9.38
N ALA A 136 -1.10 9.51 8.50
CA ALA A 136 -1.76 9.16 7.25
C ALA A 136 -3.14 8.51 7.47
N HIS A 137 -3.27 7.66 8.50
CA HIS A 137 -4.57 7.08 8.86
C HIS A 137 -5.54 8.14 9.40
N THR A 138 -5.05 9.04 10.26
CA THR A 138 -5.85 10.17 10.78
C THR A 138 -6.35 11.06 9.64
N ILE A 139 -5.48 11.41 8.68
CA ILE A 139 -5.88 12.15 7.48
C ILE A 139 -6.95 11.39 6.70
N ASN A 140 -6.75 10.09 6.49
CA ASN A 140 -7.73 9.28 5.79
C ASN A 140 -9.10 9.30 6.48
N LEU A 141 -9.16 9.20 7.82
CA LEU A 141 -10.41 9.31 8.56
C LEU A 141 -11.06 10.69 8.39
N ILE A 142 -10.28 11.78 8.50
CA ILE A 142 -10.77 13.14 8.31
C ILE A 142 -11.41 13.31 6.92
N PHE A 143 -10.72 12.87 5.86
CA PHE A 143 -11.25 13.01 4.50
C PHE A 143 -12.41 12.08 4.21
N GLN A 144 -12.42 10.86 4.76
CA GLN A 144 -13.60 10.00 4.64
C GLN A 144 -14.82 10.64 5.30
N SER A 145 -14.67 11.24 6.48
CA SER A 145 -15.76 11.97 7.15
C SER A 145 -16.18 13.22 6.38
N ALA A 146 -15.23 13.98 5.84
CA ALA A 146 -15.54 15.17 5.04
C ALA A 146 -16.25 14.82 3.73
N LEU A 147 -15.78 13.80 3.01
CA LEU A 147 -16.39 13.32 1.77
C LEU A 147 -17.79 12.72 2.01
N ALA A 148 -18.05 12.16 3.18
CA ALA A 148 -19.39 11.70 3.55
C ALA A 148 -20.43 12.83 3.61
N LEU A 149 -20.01 14.09 3.80
CA LEU A 149 -20.93 15.24 3.72
C LEU A 149 -21.45 15.48 2.28
N GLU A 150 -20.70 15.01 1.28
CA GLU A 150 -21.03 15.11 -0.14
C GLU A 150 -21.40 13.74 -0.74
N GLU A 151 -21.91 12.82 0.09
CA GLU A 151 -22.21 11.44 -0.32
C GLU A 151 -23.16 11.38 -1.53
N ASP A 152 -24.19 12.24 -1.56
CA ASP A 152 -25.16 12.29 -2.66
C ASP A 152 -24.49 12.63 -4.00
N LEU A 153 -23.63 13.65 -4.02
CA LEU A 153 -22.91 14.07 -5.23
C LEU A 153 -21.91 12.99 -5.66
N ILE A 154 -21.14 12.46 -4.71
CA ILE A 154 -20.17 11.40 -4.97
C ILE A 154 -20.87 10.14 -5.49
N SER A 155 -22.04 9.79 -4.95
CA SER A 155 -22.83 8.63 -5.39
C SER A 155 -23.36 8.79 -6.83
N LYS A 156 -23.76 10.02 -7.22
CA LYS A 156 -24.10 10.32 -8.62
C LYS A 156 -22.90 10.12 -9.54
N VAL A 157 -21.73 10.64 -9.17
CA VAL A 157 -20.49 10.43 -9.93
C VAL A 157 -20.19 8.93 -10.08
N LYS A 158 -20.25 8.15 -8.98
CA LYS A 158 -20.05 6.69 -9.00
C LYS A 158 -21.01 5.98 -9.96
N THR A 159 -22.27 6.40 -9.96
CA THR A 159 -23.30 5.83 -10.84
C THR A 159 -22.97 6.07 -12.31
N ILE A 160 -22.59 7.30 -12.66
CA ILE A 160 -22.19 7.66 -14.02
C ILE A 160 -20.92 6.90 -14.43
N VAL A 161 -19.90 6.87 -13.57
CA VAL A 161 -18.66 6.10 -13.79
C VAL A 161 -18.95 4.63 -14.03
N THR A 162 -19.78 4.02 -13.19
CA THR A 162 -20.18 2.61 -13.32
C THR A 162 -20.88 2.34 -14.65
N TYR A 163 -21.77 3.23 -15.06
CA TYR A 163 -22.48 3.13 -16.33
C TYR A 163 -21.51 3.13 -17.52
N PHE A 164 -20.62 4.12 -17.59
CA PHE A 164 -19.65 4.25 -18.69
C PHE A 164 -18.62 3.12 -18.73
N ARG A 165 -18.23 2.59 -17.56
CA ARG A 165 -17.35 1.42 -17.47
C ARG A 165 -18.02 0.16 -18.00
N LYS A 166 -19.34 0.01 -17.85
CA LYS A 166 -20.12 -1.12 -18.38
C LYS A 166 -20.44 -0.99 -19.86
N SER A 167 -20.75 0.21 -20.33
CA SER A 167 -21.21 0.46 -21.70
C SER A 167 -20.10 0.55 -22.75
N ASN A 168 -18.82 0.53 -22.36
CA ASN A 168 -17.67 0.88 -23.23
C ASN A 168 -17.87 2.23 -23.94
N GLY A 169 -18.66 3.14 -23.37
CA GLY A 169 -19.16 4.34 -24.05
C GLY A 169 -18.10 5.41 -24.32
N ILE A 170 -16.99 5.42 -23.59
CA ILE A 170 -15.89 6.38 -23.76
C ILE A 170 -14.78 5.70 -24.56
N LYS A 171 -14.58 6.14 -25.81
CA LYS A 171 -13.53 5.65 -26.74
C LYS A 171 -12.21 6.45 -26.65
N GLU A 172 -12.10 7.41 -25.75
CA GLU A 172 -10.86 8.15 -25.50
C GLU A 172 -9.78 7.28 -24.83
N PRO A 173 -8.47 7.61 -24.95
CA PRO A 173 -7.39 6.75 -24.45
C PRO A 173 -7.42 6.50 -22.93
N LYS A 174 -8.15 7.32 -22.14
CA LYS A 174 -8.23 7.19 -20.68
C LYS A 174 -9.61 6.69 -20.24
N LYS A 175 -9.63 5.58 -19.49
CA LYS A 175 -10.85 5.04 -18.86
C LYS A 175 -11.18 5.77 -17.56
N LEU A 176 -12.46 5.88 -17.23
CA LEU A 176 -12.90 6.33 -15.90
C LEU A 176 -12.45 5.36 -14.81
N ILE A 177 -12.09 5.89 -13.65
CA ILE A 177 -11.61 5.14 -12.48
C ILE A 177 -12.76 5.05 -11.47
N GLN A 178 -12.98 3.86 -10.90
CA GLN A 178 -13.94 3.68 -9.81
C GLN A 178 -13.20 3.83 -8.47
N ASP A 179 -13.85 4.46 -7.50
CA ASP A 179 -13.33 4.54 -6.14
C ASP A 179 -13.29 3.17 -5.44
N VAL A 180 -12.42 3.06 -4.45
CA VAL A 180 -12.30 1.89 -3.55
C VAL A 180 -12.31 2.42 -2.13
N GLN A 181 -13.39 2.13 -1.42
CA GLN A 181 -13.77 2.77 -0.15
C GLN A 181 -12.70 2.76 0.96
N THR A 182 -11.66 1.92 0.85
CA THR A 182 -10.62 1.78 1.87
C THR A 182 -9.68 2.98 1.99
N ARG A 183 -9.52 3.81 0.95
CA ARG A 183 -8.69 5.02 0.99
C ARG A 183 -9.34 6.19 0.28
N TRP A 184 -9.33 7.36 0.92
CA TRP A 184 -9.90 8.60 0.38
C TRP A 184 -9.28 9.00 -0.99
N ASN A 185 -7.99 8.68 -1.22
CA ASN A 185 -7.31 8.99 -2.49
C ASN A 185 -8.05 8.37 -3.70
N SER A 186 -8.68 7.21 -3.52
CA SER A 186 -9.42 6.57 -4.62
C SER A 186 -10.64 7.39 -5.06
N THR A 187 -11.34 8.04 -4.13
CA THR A 187 -12.43 8.99 -4.41
C THR A 187 -11.88 10.22 -5.11
N TYR A 188 -10.75 10.76 -4.64
CA TYR A 188 -10.06 11.87 -5.31
C TYR A 188 -9.70 11.55 -6.77
N TYR A 189 -9.09 10.38 -7.03
CA TYR A 189 -8.73 9.97 -8.39
C TYR A 189 -9.95 9.74 -9.28
N MET A 190 -11.04 9.18 -8.74
CA MET A 190 -12.30 9.03 -9.47
C MET A 190 -12.85 10.40 -9.88
N ILE A 191 -12.97 11.34 -8.95
CA ILE A 191 -13.50 12.68 -9.23
C ILE A 191 -12.59 13.43 -10.20
N SER A 192 -11.27 13.40 -9.99
CA SER A 192 -10.30 14.06 -10.86
C SER A 192 -10.38 13.56 -12.30
N ARG A 193 -10.45 12.23 -12.49
CA ARG A 193 -10.62 11.62 -13.83
C ARG A 193 -11.99 11.92 -14.42
N PHE A 194 -13.03 12.01 -13.59
CA PHE A 194 -14.38 12.32 -14.03
C PHE A 194 -14.47 13.76 -14.57
N VAL A 195 -13.88 14.73 -13.86
CA VAL A 195 -13.79 16.13 -14.30
C VAL A 195 -12.87 16.29 -15.51
N GLU A 196 -11.74 15.58 -15.56
CA GLU A 196 -10.84 15.56 -16.74
C GLU A 196 -11.59 15.17 -18.02
N LEU A 197 -12.58 14.28 -17.91
CA LEU A 197 -13.35 13.74 -19.03
C LEU A 197 -14.72 14.42 -19.21
N GLU A 198 -14.96 15.60 -18.62
CA GLU A 198 -16.25 16.28 -18.65
C GLU A 198 -16.82 16.43 -20.07
N THR A 199 -16.02 16.92 -21.03
CA THR A 199 -16.44 17.13 -22.42
C THR A 199 -16.90 15.83 -23.08
N SER A 200 -16.13 14.76 -22.89
CA SER A 200 -16.43 13.41 -23.36
C SER A 200 -17.70 12.86 -22.73
N ILE A 201 -17.85 12.97 -21.41
CA ILE A 201 -19.01 12.50 -20.65
C ILE A 201 -20.27 13.22 -21.12
N ARG A 202 -20.25 14.56 -21.19
CA ARG A 202 -21.40 15.35 -21.66
C ARG A 202 -21.78 15.01 -23.10
N GLY A 203 -20.78 14.88 -23.97
CA GLY A 203 -20.99 14.56 -25.39
C GLY A 203 -21.62 13.19 -25.61
N THR A 204 -21.27 12.20 -24.78
CA THR A 204 -21.85 10.84 -24.89
C THR A 204 -23.13 10.65 -24.10
N MET A 205 -23.35 11.36 -22.98
CA MET A 205 -24.60 11.25 -22.21
C MET A 205 -25.84 11.59 -23.03
N GLY A 206 -25.74 12.55 -23.97
CA GLY A 206 -26.85 12.88 -24.87
C GLY A 206 -27.12 11.85 -25.98
N LEU A 207 -26.22 10.88 -26.19
CA LEU A 207 -26.30 9.90 -27.27
C LEU A 207 -26.74 8.50 -26.80
N LEU A 208 -26.81 8.27 -25.48
CA LEU A 208 -27.02 6.94 -24.91
C LEU A 208 -28.46 6.76 -24.40
N ASN A 209 -29.11 5.66 -24.81
CA ASN A 209 -30.43 5.28 -24.28
C ASN A 209 -30.27 4.81 -22.83
N ASN A 210 -31.14 5.29 -21.93
CA ASN A 210 -31.11 5.02 -20.48
C ASN A 210 -29.85 5.54 -19.76
N ALA A 211 -29.30 6.68 -20.18
CA ALA A 211 -28.21 7.33 -19.45
C ALA A 211 -28.67 7.77 -18.04
N PRO A 212 -27.80 7.67 -17.01
CA PRO A 212 -28.09 8.22 -15.68
C PRO A 212 -28.27 9.74 -15.73
N ASN A 213 -28.97 10.29 -14.75
CA ASN A 213 -29.15 11.74 -14.62
C ASN A 213 -27.78 12.45 -14.60
N ASN A 214 -27.65 13.48 -15.43
CA ASN A 214 -26.42 14.28 -15.50
C ASN A 214 -26.29 15.19 -14.26
N LEU A 215 -25.06 15.58 -13.96
CA LEU A 215 -24.78 16.56 -12.93
C LEU A 215 -25.20 17.97 -13.37
N LYS A 216 -25.72 18.73 -12.43
CA LYS A 216 -26.05 20.16 -12.58
C LYS A 216 -24.77 20.99 -12.74
N PRO A 217 -24.83 22.17 -13.39
CA PRO A 217 -23.66 23.07 -13.48
C PRO A 217 -23.02 23.37 -12.12
N GLU A 218 -23.83 23.59 -11.08
CA GLU A 218 -23.31 23.83 -9.71
C GLU A 218 -22.52 22.63 -9.18
N GLU A 219 -22.99 21.40 -9.45
CA GLU A 219 -22.34 20.16 -9.00
C GLU A 219 -20.97 19.97 -9.64
N TRP A 220 -20.79 20.38 -10.90
CA TRP A 220 -19.47 20.36 -11.56
C TRP A 220 -18.48 21.33 -10.90
N ILE A 221 -18.95 22.51 -10.48
CA ILE A 221 -18.12 23.49 -9.78
C ILE A 221 -17.69 22.92 -8.42
N ILE A 222 -18.61 22.33 -7.66
CA ILE A 222 -18.30 21.69 -6.37
C ILE A 222 -17.24 20.59 -6.56
N LEU A 223 -17.33 19.76 -7.61
CA LEU A 223 -16.30 18.75 -7.87
C LEU A 223 -14.93 19.38 -8.17
N GLN A 224 -14.86 20.49 -8.90
CA GLN A 224 -13.61 21.20 -9.16
C GLN A 224 -13.00 21.78 -7.88
N GLU A 225 -13.81 22.38 -7.02
CA GLU A 225 -13.39 22.88 -5.70
C GLU A 225 -12.90 21.75 -4.79
N LEU A 226 -13.62 20.63 -4.74
CA LEU A 226 -13.21 19.43 -4.02
C LEU A 226 -11.85 18.91 -4.51
N ILE A 227 -11.62 18.84 -5.83
CA ILE A 227 -10.32 18.44 -6.39
C ILE A 227 -9.22 19.39 -5.90
N GLN A 228 -9.46 20.70 -5.94
CA GLN A 228 -8.46 21.70 -5.54
C GLN A 228 -8.07 21.56 -4.07
N VAL A 229 -9.04 21.35 -3.19
CA VAL A 229 -8.78 21.13 -1.75
C VAL A 229 -8.03 19.83 -1.53
N LEU A 230 -8.52 18.73 -2.12
CA LEU A 230 -7.98 17.38 -1.90
C LEU A 230 -6.58 17.19 -2.48
N LYS A 231 -6.22 17.90 -3.55
CA LYS A 231 -4.93 17.77 -4.25
C LYS A 231 -3.74 17.95 -3.30
N SER A 232 -3.73 19.02 -2.51
CA SER A 232 -2.61 19.31 -1.61
C SER A 232 -2.39 18.22 -0.57
N PHE A 233 -3.45 17.50 -0.19
CA PHE A 233 -3.36 16.39 0.76
C PHE A 233 -2.94 15.09 0.08
N GLU A 234 -3.27 14.90 -1.20
CA GLU A 234 -2.85 13.72 -1.96
C GLU A 234 -1.34 13.79 -2.22
N GLU A 235 -0.82 14.97 -2.54
CA GLU A 235 0.63 15.20 -2.67
C GLU A 235 1.38 14.97 -1.35
N ALA A 236 0.69 15.10 -0.21
CA ALA A 236 1.27 14.97 1.13
C ALA A 236 1.14 13.58 1.76
N THR A 237 0.37 12.64 1.18
CA THR A 237 0.09 11.31 1.75
C THR A 237 0.26 10.18 0.74
#